data_AF-A0A2U8H4Q0-F1
#
_entry.id   AF-A0A2U8H4Q0-F1
#
_cell.length_a   1.000
_cell.length_b   1.000
_cell.length_c   1.000
_cell.angle_alpha   90.00
_cell.angle_beta   90.00
_cell.angle_gamma   90.00
#
_symmetry.space_group_name_H-M   'P 1'
#
loop_
_entity.id
_entity.type
_entity.pdbx_description
1 polymer ?
#
loop_
_entity_poly.entity_id
_entity_poly.type
_entity_poly.pdbx_seq_one_letter_code
_entity_poly.pdbx_strand_id
1 'polypeptide(L)'
;MHDTSTSHLDHLQILTVAPVRRRLQVTEYVDTSTGEILTAEEVRKLGVKEIRADARMRRERALAALRDEVRQFAEFVLSFRNGRGAFTPGMDQLCKWYAFMLDRRPDNVRRLIPKLAEGGIVEQTPHGEWVPTKDFMWIRGQTTKGTVHGEYAAALTKFDRIRLRRQAQQEARREAA
;
A
#
# COMPACT_ATOMS: atom_id res chain seq x y z
N MET A 1 15.81 13.46 16.97
CA MET A 1 15.12 12.16 17.05
C MET A 1 14.28 12.01 15.80
N HIS A 2 14.75 11.25 14.81
CA HIS A 2 14.05 11.12 13.53
C HIS A 2 12.94 10.09 13.63
N ASP A 3 11.72 10.60 13.52
CA ASP A 3 10.47 9.88 13.46
C ASP A 3 10.50 8.89 12.28
N THR A 4 10.69 7.60 12.59
CA THR A 4 10.68 6.49 11.61
C THR A 4 9.23 6.11 11.33
N SER A 5 8.52 7.08 10.76
CA SER A 5 7.12 6.99 10.43
C SER A 5 6.90 6.30 9.09
N THR A 6 6.69 4.99 9.15
CA THR A 6 5.89 4.13 8.25
C THR A 6 4.77 4.90 7.54
N SER A 7 5.12 5.57 6.43
CA SER A 7 4.26 6.24 5.42
C SER A 7 5.09 7.14 4.50
N HIS A 8 6.36 7.44 4.81
CA HIS A 8 7.16 8.30 3.95
C HIS A 8 7.45 7.59 2.65
N LEU A 9 6.79 8.02 1.57
CA LEU A 9 7.32 8.13 0.21
C LEU A 9 6.24 8.45 -0.84
N ASP A 10 5.03 8.91 -0.45
CA ASP A 10 4.07 9.48 -1.40
C ASP A 10 4.65 10.67 -2.18
N HIS A 11 5.73 11.27 -1.67
CA HIS A 11 6.50 12.33 -2.33
C HIS A 11 7.56 11.81 -3.31
N LEU A 12 8.01 10.55 -3.28
CA LEU A 12 8.94 10.07 -4.30
C LEU A 12 8.22 9.68 -5.58
N GLN A 13 8.56 10.35 -6.67
CA GLN A 13 8.09 10.02 -8.00
C GLN A 13 9.21 9.40 -8.82
N ILE A 14 8.89 8.40 -9.64
CA ILE A 14 9.83 7.86 -10.62
C ILE A 14 10.20 8.98 -11.58
N LEU A 15 11.50 9.29 -11.66
CA LEU A 15 12.05 10.26 -12.60
C LEU A 15 12.53 9.53 -13.87
N THR A 16 13.36 8.50 -13.68
CA THR A 16 14.05 7.83 -14.80
C THR A 16 13.90 6.32 -14.73
N VAL A 17 13.66 5.70 -15.89
CA VAL A 17 13.55 4.24 -16.05
C VAL A 17 14.50 3.81 -17.16
N ALA A 18 15.34 2.80 -16.89
CA ALA A 18 16.29 2.27 -17.86
C ALA A 18 16.08 0.77 -18.11
N PRO A 19 16.34 0.26 -19.33
CA PRO A 19 16.36 -1.17 -19.60
C PRO A 19 17.60 -1.82 -18.98
N VAL A 20 17.40 -2.72 -18.02
CA VAL A 20 18.45 -3.52 -17.39
C VAL A 20 18.15 -5.00 -17.61
N ARG A 21 19.04 -5.72 -18.31
CA ARG A 21 18.95 -7.17 -18.54
C ARG A 21 17.54 -7.64 -18.98
N ARG A 22 16.97 -6.97 -19.99
CA ARG A 22 15.63 -7.23 -20.58
C ARG A 22 14.43 -6.86 -19.69
N ARG A 23 14.61 -6.10 -18.61
CA ARG A 23 13.53 -5.55 -17.78
C ARG A 23 13.70 -4.05 -17.60
N LEU A 24 12.60 -3.31 -17.60
CA LEU A 24 12.62 -1.90 -17.21
C LEU A 24 12.81 -1.82 -15.69
N GLN A 25 13.80 -1.06 -15.26
CA GLN A 25 14.08 -0.78 -13.85
C GLN A 25 14.10 0.73 -13.62
N VAL A 26 13.55 1.16 -12.48
CA VAL A 26 13.72 2.55 -12.04
C VAL A 26 15.17 2.77 -11.67
N THR A 27 15.77 3.83 -12.19
CA THR A 27 17.15 4.23 -11.84
C THR A 27 17.16 5.41 -10.89
N GLU A 28 16.18 6.31 -11.01
CA GLU A 28 16.13 7.57 -10.26
C GLU A 28 14.69 7.89 -9.86
N TYR A 29 14.58 8.48 -8.68
CA TYR A 29 13.38 9.04 -8.11
C TYR A 29 13.60 10.53 -7.87
N VAL A 30 12.55 11.33 -7.96
CA VAL A 30 12.55 12.71 -7.47
C VAL A 30 11.69 12.77 -6.21
N ASP A 31 12.25 13.34 -5.15
CA ASP A 31 11.51 13.73 -3.98
C ASP A 31 10.76 15.03 -4.28
N THR A 32 9.44 14.95 -4.42
CA THR A 32 8.60 16.11 -4.73
C THR A 32 8.45 17.08 -3.56
N SER A 33 8.90 16.71 -2.35
CA SER A 33 8.91 17.60 -1.19
C SER A 33 10.19 18.42 -1.07
N THR A 34 11.33 17.88 -1.54
CA THR A 34 12.64 18.54 -1.47
C THR A 34 13.20 18.96 -2.83
N GLY A 35 12.69 18.39 -3.92
CA GLY A 35 13.24 18.52 -5.27
C GLY A 35 14.47 17.63 -5.51
N GLU A 36 14.90 16.82 -4.54
CA GLU A 36 16.11 16.03 -4.62
C GLU A 36 15.94 14.81 -5.53
N ILE A 37 16.96 14.52 -6.35
CA ILE A 37 17.00 13.31 -7.17
C ILE A 37 17.76 12.24 -6.40
N LEU A 38 17.07 11.15 -6.06
CA LEU A 38 17.62 10.00 -5.36
C LEU A 38 17.78 8.83 -6.32
N THR A 39 18.92 8.14 -6.25
CA THR A 39 19.13 6.89 -6.99
C THR A 39 18.25 5.78 -6.42
N ALA A 40 17.93 4.77 -7.24
CA ALA A 40 17.18 3.61 -6.80
C ALA A 40 17.89 2.84 -5.66
N GLU A 41 19.22 2.92 -5.57
CA GLU A 41 19.96 2.31 -4.46
C GLU A 41 19.75 3.07 -3.14
N GLU A 42 19.79 4.40 -3.16
CA GLU A 42 19.52 5.24 -1.99
C GLU A 42 18.10 5.06 -1.49
N VAL A 43 17.13 5.05 -2.41
CA VAL A 43 15.72 4.79 -2.11
C VAL A 43 15.53 3.41 -1.48
N ARG A 44 16.21 2.36 -1.98
CA ARG A 44 16.17 1.04 -1.34
C ARG A 44 16.77 1.03 0.06
N LYS A 45 17.86 1.76 0.31
CA LYS A 45 18.47 1.89 1.64
C LYS A 45 17.52 2.57 2.64
N LEU A 46 16.64 3.44 2.16
CA LEU A 46 15.55 4.03 2.96
C LEU A 46 14.40 3.05 3.27
N GLY A 47 14.51 1.77 2.85
CA GLY A 47 13.53 0.72 3.15
C GLY A 47 12.33 0.72 2.21
N VAL A 48 12.46 1.38 1.06
CA VAL A 48 11.37 1.62 0.13
C VAL A 48 11.11 0.36 -0.67
N LYS A 49 9.89 -0.13 -0.59
CA LYS A 49 9.45 -1.26 -1.40
C LYS A 49 9.11 -0.75 -2.79
N GLU A 50 9.77 -1.27 -3.80
CA GLU A 50 9.53 -0.88 -5.19
C GLU A 50 8.34 -1.66 -5.78
N ILE A 51 7.54 -0.96 -6.58
CA ILE A 51 6.51 -1.56 -7.43
C ILE A 51 7.02 -1.43 -8.87
N ARG A 52 6.60 -2.37 -9.73
CA ARG A 52 6.94 -2.36 -11.14
C ARG A 52 6.70 -0.99 -11.80
N ALA A 53 7.75 -0.41 -12.36
CA ALA A 53 7.70 0.90 -13.01
C ALA A 53 6.66 0.95 -14.13
N ASP A 54 6.59 -0.12 -14.93
CA ASP A 54 5.65 -0.27 -16.03
C ASP A 54 4.19 -0.41 -15.58
N ALA A 55 3.95 -0.67 -14.28
CA ALA A 55 2.61 -0.77 -13.70
C ALA A 55 2.11 0.57 -13.14
N ARG A 56 2.96 1.59 -12.95
CA ARG A 56 2.59 2.86 -12.29
C ARG A 56 1.35 3.51 -12.91
N MET A 57 1.40 3.77 -14.22
CA MET A 57 0.29 4.41 -14.95
C MET A 57 -1.00 3.58 -14.87
N ARG A 58 -0.90 2.24 -14.94
CA ARG A 58 -2.06 1.35 -14.82
C ARG A 58 -2.67 1.41 -13.42
N ARG A 59 -1.84 1.48 -12.37
CA ARG A 59 -2.30 1.59 -10.99
C ARG A 59 -2.99 2.92 -10.71
N GLU A 60 -2.37 4.02 -11.12
CA GLU A 60 -2.94 5.37 -10.95
C GLU A 60 -4.29 5.46 -11.66
N ARG A 61 -4.38 4.96 -12.90
CA ARG A 61 -5.64 4.88 -13.63
C ARG A 61 -6.68 4.00 -12.95
N ALA A 62 -6.28 2.83 -12.46
CA ALA A 62 -7.18 1.90 -11.77
C ALA A 62 -7.73 2.51 -10.47
N LEU A 63 -6.88 3.15 -9.65
CA LEU A 63 -7.30 3.83 -8.42
C LEU A 63 -8.16 5.06 -8.72
N ALA A 64 -7.82 5.86 -9.74
CA ALA A 64 -8.58 7.03 -10.14
C ALA A 64 -9.99 6.68 -10.65
N ALA A 65 -10.18 5.51 -11.26
CA ALA A 65 -11.47 5.05 -11.74
C ALA A 65 -12.43 4.61 -10.61
N LEU A 66 -11.93 4.39 -9.39
CA LEU A 66 -12.76 3.99 -8.26
C LEU A 66 -13.51 5.19 -7.67
N ARG A 67 -14.74 4.96 -7.17
CA ARG A 67 -15.43 5.91 -6.29
C ARG A 67 -14.60 6.15 -5.04
N ASP A 68 -14.69 7.36 -4.46
CA ASP A 68 -13.83 7.77 -3.34
C ASP A 68 -13.82 6.80 -2.17
N GLU A 69 -14.98 6.27 -1.77
CA GLU A 69 -15.07 5.26 -0.69
C GLU A 69 -14.30 3.98 -1.02
N VAL A 70 -14.44 3.49 -2.26
CA VAL A 70 -13.77 2.27 -2.73
C VAL A 70 -12.27 2.52 -2.87
N ARG A 71 -11.87 3.71 -3.34
CA ARG A 71 -10.47 4.13 -3.44
C ARG A 71 -9.80 4.19 -2.07
N GLN A 72 -10.43 4.81 -1.08
CA GLN A 72 -9.91 4.87 0.28
C GLN A 72 -9.74 3.47 0.89
N PHE A 73 -10.67 2.56 0.61
CA PHE A 73 -10.52 1.17 1.02
C PHE A 73 -9.37 0.46 0.28
N ALA A 74 -9.22 0.69 -1.03
CA ALA A 74 -8.11 0.17 -1.83
C ALA A 74 -6.76 0.61 -1.26
N GLU A 75 -6.58 1.91 -1.01
CA GLU A 75 -5.36 2.48 -0.43
C GLU A 75 -5.04 1.86 0.94
N PHE A 76 -6.08 1.70 1.77
CA PHE A 76 -5.93 1.05 3.07
C PHE A 76 -5.41 -0.39 2.92
N VAL A 77 -6.08 -1.25 2.15
CA VAL A 77 -5.68 -2.67 2.02
C VAL A 77 -4.32 -2.82 1.34
N LEU A 78 -4.02 -2.00 0.34
CA LEU A 78 -2.72 -1.97 -0.33
C LEU A 78 -1.59 -1.56 0.62
N SER A 79 -1.87 -0.88 1.72
CA SER A 79 -0.86 -0.58 2.72
C SER A 79 -0.37 -1.85 3.47
N PHE A 80 -1.10 -2.97 3.40
CA PHE A 80 -0.82 -4.24 4.10
C PHE A 80 -0.29 -5.36 3.20
N ARG A 81 0.20 -5.00 2.00
CA ARG A 81 0.85 -5.96 1.09
C ARG A 81 2.16 -6.49 1.69
N ASN A 82 2.35 -7.80 1.65
CA ASN A 82 3.57 -8.47 2.10
C ASN A 82 4.52 -8.79 0.94
N GLY A 83 5.73 -9.26 1.26
CA GLY A 83 6.75 -9.61 0.26
C GLY A 83 6.40 -10.83 -0.62
N ARG A 84 5.36 -11.60 -0.25
CA ARG A 84 4.92 -12.81 -0.95
C ARG A 84 3.90 -12.53 -2.06
N GLY A 85 3.46 -11.28 -2.19
CA GLY A 85 2.39 -10.91 -3.11
C GLY A 85 1.00 -11.21 -2.56
N ALA A 86 0.84 -11.26 -1.25
CA ALA A 86 -0.44 -11.39 -0.56
C ALA A 86 -0.64 -10.23 0.43
N PHE A 87 -1.76 -10.24 1.16
CA PHE A 87 -1.99 -9.33 2.27
C PHE A 87 -1.57 -9.95 3.61
N THR A 88 -1.08 -9.12 4.52
CA THR A 88 -0.88 -9.51 5.92
C THR A 88 -1.32 -8.36 6.84
N PRO A 89 -2.41 -8.54 7.60
CA PRO A 89 -3.24 -9.75 7.68
C PRO A 89 -4.09 -9.97 6.41
N GLY A 90 -4.78 -11.10 6.33
CA GLY A 90 -5.68 -11.41 5.22
C GLY A 90 -6.87 -10.44 5.10
N MET A 91 -7.53 -10.44 3.93
CA MET A 91 -8.58 -9.48 3.58
C MET A 91 -9.73 -9.39 4.60
N ASP A 92 -10.15 -10.51 5.19
CA ASP A 92 -11.19 -10.52 6.23
C ASP A 92 -10.82 -9.68 7.45
N GLN A 93 -9.57 -9.79 7.91
CA GLN A 93 -9.09 -9.02 9.03
C GLN A 93 -8.94 -7.55 8.66
N LEU A 94 -8.50 -7.26 7.42
CA LEU A 94 -8.45 -5.89 6.91
C LEU A 94 -9.84 -5.25 6.85
N CYS A 95 -10.88 -6.00 6.47
CA CYS A 95 -12.25 -5.51 6.50
C CYS A 95 -12.68 -5.14 7.92
N LYS A 96 -12.36 -5.99 8.92
CA LYS A 96 -12.67 -5.70 10.33
C LYS A 96 -11.94 -4.45 10.81
N TRP A 97 -10.66 -4.33 10.51
CA TRP A 97 -9.83 -3.17 10.86
C TRP A 97 -10.35 -1.88 10.22
N TYR A 98 -10.67 -1.91 8.93
CA TYR A 98 -11.20 -0.76 8.23
C TYR A 98 -12.59 -0.36 8.75
N ALA A 99 -13.46 -1.34 8.99
CA ALA A 99 -14.78 -1.13 9.55
C ALA A 99 -14.72 -0.51 10.95
N PHE A 100 -13.79 -0.97 11.79
CA PHE A 100 -13.54 -0.41 13.12
C PHE A 100 -13.16 1.07 13.05
N MET A 101 -12.28 1.47 12.12
CA MET A 101 -11.91 2.88 11.95
C MET A 101 -13.04 3.78 11.45
N LEU A 102 -14.07 3.18 10.84
CA LEU A 102 -15.22 3.90 10.29
C LEU A 102 -16.46 3.82 11.19
N ASP A 103 -16.37 3.12 12.32
CA ASP A 103 -17.52 2.76 13.16
C ASP A 103 -18.65 2.09 12.35
N ARG A 104 -18.28 1.10 11.54
CA ARG A 104 -19.19 0.35 10.66
C ARG A 104 -19.15 -1.14 10.95
N ARG A 105 -20.18 -1.85 10.50
CA ARG A 105 -20.18 -3.32 10.47
C ARG A 105 -19.20 -3.85 9.42
N PRO A 106 -18.38 -4.87 9.72
CA PRO A 106 -17.44 -5.47 8.75
C PRO A 106 -18.09 -5.93 7.45
N ASP A 107 -19.33 -6.44 7.50
CA ASP A 107 -20.04 -6.89 6.30
C ASP A 107 -20.36 -5.76 5.32
N ASN A 108 -20.55 -4.54 5.80
CA ASN A 108 -20.72 -3.37 4.93
C ASN A 108 -19.43 -3.07 4.16
N VAL A 109 -18.27 -3.25 4.80
CA VAL A 109 -16.95 -3.06 4.16
C VAL A 109 -16.65 -4.20 3.18
N ARG A 110 -17.00 -5.44 3.51
CA ARG A 110 -16.81 -6.60 2.61
C ARG A 110 -17.50 -6.42 1.25
N ARG A 111 -18.61 -5.69 1.20
CA ARG A 111 -19.31 -5.33 -0.06
C ARG A 111 -18.47 -4.48 -1.01
N LEU A 112 -17.38 -3.86 -0.53
CA LEU A 112 -16.45 -3.10 -1.35
C LEU A 112 -15.45 -4.00 -2.09
N ILE A 113 -15.22 -5.24 -1.64
CA ILE A 113 -14.23 -6.15 -2.24
C ILE A 113 -14.53 -6.45 -3.72
N PRO A 114 -15.78 -6.79 -4.13
CA PRO A 114 -16.10 -6.98 -5.53
C PRO A 114 -15.77 -5.76 -6.40
N LYS A 115 -15.91 -4.54 -5.87
CA LYS A 115 -15.56 -3.30 -6.58
C LYS A 115 -14.04 -3.13 -6.74
N LEU A 116 -13.25 -3.59 -5.79
CA LEU A 116 -11.80 -3.68 -5.95
C LEU A 116 -11.40 -4.69 -7.03
N ALA A 117 -12.12 -5.81 -7.12
CA ALA A 117 -11.88 -6.83 -8.13
C ALA A 117 -12.26 -6.35 -9.53
N GLU A 118 -13.44 -5.75 -9.68
CA GLU A 118 -13.90 -5.09 -10.92
C GLU A 118 -12.90 -4.01 -11.38
N GLY A 119 -12.31 -3.26 -10.45
CA GLY A 119 -11.27 -2.26 -10.71
C GLY A 119 -9.87 -2.82 -10.97
N GLY A 120 -9.68 -4.14 -10.96
CA GLY A 120 -8.40 -4.79 -11.21
C GLY A 120 -7.36 -4.61 -10.09
N ILE A 121 -7.78 -4.25 -8.88
CA ILE A 121 -6.87 -4.03 -7.73
C ILE A 121 -6.54 -5.35 -7.05
N VAL A 122 -7.53 -6.23 -6.93
CA VAL A 122 -7.42 -7.54 -6.28
C VAL A 122 -7.98 -8.64 -7.17
N GLU A 123 -7.52 -9.86 -6.94
CA GLU A 123 -8.04 -11.08 -7.56
C GLU A 123 -8.23 -12.17 -6.51
N GLN A 124 -9.10 -13.13 -6.79
CA GLN A 124 -9.31 -14.28 -5.91
C GLN A 124 -8.44 -15.44 -6.37
N THR A 125 -7.71 -16.04 -5.43
CA THR A 125 -6.92 -17.25 -5.69
C THR A 125 -7.83 -18.47 -5.89
N PRO A 126 -7.33 -19.59 -6.45
CA PRO A 126 -8.07 -20.85 -6.50
C PRO A 126 -8.54 -21.37 -5.13
N HIS A 127 -7.92 -20.90 -4.04
CA HIS A 127 -8.27 -21.26 -2.67
C HIS A 127 -9.26 -20.27 -2.02
N GLY A 128 -9.79 -19.31 -2.78
CA GLY A 128 -10.79 -18.35 -2.30
C GLY A 128 -10.21 -17.13 -1.59
N GLU A 129 -8.88 -16.98 -1.53
CA GLU A 129 -8.23 -15.85 -0.86
C GLU A 129 -8.13 -14.63 -1.77
N TRP A 130 -8.36 -13.43 -1.24
CA TRP A 130 -8.14 -12.19 -1.98
C TRP A 130 -6.68 -11.74 -1.89
N VAL A 131 -6.06 -11.50 -3.03
CA VAL A 131 -4.67 -11.04 -3.16
C VAL A 131 -4.60 -9.83 -4.09
N PRO A 132 -3.57 -8.97 -3.98
CA PRO A 132 -3.34 -7.90 -4.96
C PRO A 132 -3.11 -8.49 -6.35
N THR A 133 -3.60 -7.84 -7.40
CA THR A 133 -3.20 -8.21 -8.77
C THR A 133 -1.72 -7.88 -9.01
N LYS A 134 -1.14 -8.45 -10.08
CA LYS A 134 0.29 -8.28 -10.42
C LYS A 134 0.76 -6.83 -10.48
N ASP A 135 -0.08 -5.91 -10.94
CA ASP A 135 0.26 -4.48 -11.01
C ASP A 135 0.35 -3.85 -9.61
N PHE A 136 -0.30 -4.43 -8.60
CA PHE A 136 -0.30 -3.96 -7.22
C PHE A 136 0.60 -4.76 -6.29
N MET A 137 1.25 -5.83 -6.74
CA MET A 137 2.23 -6.57 -5.93
C MET A 137 3.55 -5.78 -5.79
N TRP A 138 4.24 -5.95 -4.66
CA TRP A 138 5.64 -5.52 -4.54
C TRP A 138 6.52 -6.33 -5.48
N ILE A 139 7.58 -5.71 -6.01
CA ILE A 139 8.63 -6.47 -6.71
C ILE A 139 9.19 -7.47 -5.71
N ARG A 140 9.15 -8.77 -6.05
CA ARG A 140 9.73 -9.83 -5.20
C ARG A 140 11.22 -9.56 -5.02
N GLY A 141 11.60 -8.98 -3.87
CA GLY A 141 12.93 -9.16 -3.33
C GLY A 141 13.14 -10.62 -2.94
N GLN A 142 14.38 -11.09 -2.86
CA GLN A 142 14.65 -12.42 -2.29
C GLN A 142 14.16 -12.45 -0.84
N THR A 143 13.01 -13.08 -0.59
CA THR A 143 12.51 -13.33 0.77
C THR A 143 13.40 -14.37 1.43
N THR A 144 14.01 -14.03 2.57
CA THR A 144 14.70 -14.99 3.44
C THR A 144 13.71 -15.56 4.47
N LYS A 145 13.96 -16.77 4.99
CA LYS A 145 13.06 -17.41 5.99
C LYS A 145 12.84 -16.54 7.24
N GLY A 146 13.78 -15.66 7.58
CA GLY A 146 13.69 -14.74 8.72
C GLY A 146 12.72 -13.57 8.55
N THR A 147 12.32 -13.23 7.32
CA THR A 147 11.38 -12.11 7.05
C THR A 147 9.95 -12.42 7.47
N VAL A 148 9.63 -13.69 7.77
CA VAL A 148 8.28 -14.20 7.98
C VAL A 148 7.80 -14.01 9.42
N HIS A 149 8.71 -14.05 10.39
CA HIS A 149 8.39 -13.79 11.79
C HIS A 149 8.27 -12.28 12.00
N GLY A 150 7.05 -11.83 12.34
CA GLY A 150 6.77 -10.44 12.69
C GLY A 150 5.96 -9.64 11.67
N GLU A 151 5.65 -10.16 10.47
CA GLU A 151 4.84 -9.41 9.49
C GLU A 151 3.45 -9.05 10.04
N TYR A 152 2.80 -9.96 10.78
CA TYR A 152 1.52 -9.68 11.42
C TYR A 152 1.66 -8.64 12.55
N ALA A 153 2.69 -8.74 13.39
CA ALA A 153 2.95 -7.78 14.46
C ALA A 153 3.22 -6.38 13.88
N ALA A 154 4.04 -6.29 12.82
CA ALA A 154 4.31 -5.06 12.09
C ALA A 154 3.03 -4.50 11.44
N ALA A 155 2.18 -5.36 10.88
CA ALA A 155 0.88 -4.95 10.35
C ALA A 155 -0.04 -4.39 11.45
N LEU A 156 -0.08 -5.02 12.63
CA LEU A 156 -0.85 -4.52 13.76
C LEU A 156 -0.34 -3.14 14.23
N THR A 157 0.98 -2.99 14.42
CA THR A 157 1.59 -1.70 14.77
C THR A 157 1.28 -0.63 13.71
N LYS A 158 1.31 -0.99 12.42
CA LYS A 158 0.92 -0.09 11.33
C LYS A 158 -0.55 0.31 11.42
N PHE A 159 -1.44 -0.65 11.67
CA PHE A 159 -2.87 -0.38 11.84
C PHE A 159 -3.12 0.59 13.00
N ASP A 160 -2.48 0.39 14.16
CA ASP A 160 -2.60 1.29 15.30
C ASP A 160 -2.14 2.71 14.97
N ARG A 161 -1.04 2.86 14.23
CA ARG A 161 -0.57 4.19 13.79
C ARG A 161 -1.57 4.88 12.87
N ILE A 162 -2.12 4.16 11.88
CA ILE A 162 -3.14 4.70 10.97
C ILE A 162 -4.38 5.14 11.75
N ARG A 163 -4.82 4.29 12.70
CA ARG A 163 -5.98 4.57 13.55
C ARG A 163 -5.78 5.85 14.38
N LEU A 164 -4.68 5.95 15.12
CA LEU A 164 -4.39 7.10 15.97
C LEU A 164 -4.31 8.40 15.16
N ARG A 165 -3.67 8.37 13.99
CA ARG A 165 -3.60 9.53 13.09
C ARG A 165 -4.99 10.00 12.65
N ARG A 166 -5.89 9.05 12.34
CA ARG A 166 -7.25 9.37 11.92
C ARG A 166 -8.08 9.95 13.07
N GLN A 167 -7.91 9.44 14.28
CA GLN A 167 -8.56 10.00 15.47
C GLN A 167 -8.11 11.44 15.73
N ALA A 168 -6.79 11.69 15.72
CA ALA A 168 -6.25 13.05 15.87
C ALA A 168 -6.77 14.02 14.79
N GLN A 169 -6.90 13.57 13.54
CA GLN A 169 -7.48 14.38 12.46
C GLN A 169 -8.97 14.68 12.65
N GLN A 170 -9.73 13.74 13.23
CA GLN A 170 -11.15 13.95 13.54
C GLN A 170 -11.33 14.91 14.72
N GLU A 171 -10.50 14.79 15.75
CA GLU A 171 -10.47 15.70 16.91
C GLU A 171 -10.11 17.12 16.49
N ALA A 172 -9.03 17.32 15.73
CA ALA A 172 -8.64 18.62 15.22
C ALA A 172 -9.74 19.29 14.36
N ARG A 173 -10.50 18.50 13.59
CA ARG A 173 -11.64 19.02 12.80
C ARG A 173 -12.84 19.40 13.66
N ARG A 174 -13.03 18.73 14.81
CA ARG A 174 -14.09 19.09 15.77
C ARG A 174 -13.75 20.34 16.55
N GLU A 175 -12.49 20.55 16.88
CA GLU A 175 -12.02 21.75 17.57
C GLU A 175 -12.01 23.00 16.66
N ALA A 176 -11.89 22.80 15.34
CA ALA A 176 -11.89 23.87 14.34
C ALA A 176 -13.30 24.25 13.81
N ALA A 177 -14.34 23.52 14.21
CA ALA A 177 -15.73 23.73 13.77
C ALA A 177 -16.58 24.35 14.88
#